data_AF-A0A2I2A6P7-F1
#
_entry.id   AF-A0A2I2A6P7-F1
#
_cell.length_a   1.000
_cell.length_b   1.000
_cell.length_c   1.000
_cell.angle_alpha   90.00
_cell.angle_beta   90.00
_cell.angle_gamma   90.00
#
_symmetry.space_group_name_H-M   'P 1'
#
loop_
_entity.id
_entity.type
_entity.pdbx_description
1 polymer ?
#
loop_
_entity_poly.entity_id
_entity_poly.type
_entity_poly.pdbx_seq_one_letter_code
_entity_poly.pdbx_strand_id
1 'polypeptide(L)'
;MFFVAGLFRRIGQNKEGVVDMMKKVMIVSILGALAGCGGGSSSAPATDGGTTTPTKTVQLSGAVVDWYITDAFVFADLNKNGVHEVDEPSVRTDATGFYDLNQSGITETDYDLVAKGGVDKATGQYYAATLLAESTYKNITPLTTLDVLLIRNHGYSAAEADLIVQKLVGMEDREDVTSLDANPATNKYLLSGARMLAMYNNVLTEVMSQIVKPSDTTVYSQDDINIKISRDAWDQMAAQVDYEYQQELAKENGDKNKVEPQITDESLMFMVKLMLEKYQQQYNLTGVDYQTLMPPALAKQIYEYVDKVTDDDFVLSGHAFGDDEEADDTYMSTVQTTQDDTVVKYVQQYSVTGTVPEVKIKGDDDEEKYGDDEHHHD
;
A
#
# COMPACT_ATOMS: atom_id res chain seq x y z
N MET A 1 -2.79 -17.33 50.25
CA MET A 1 -2.36 -18.74 50.17
C MET A 1 -1.62 -18.88 48.84
N PHE A 2 -0.27 -18.88 48.91
CA PHE A 2 0.78 -19.11 47.89
C PHE A 2 0.72 -18.33 46.54
N PHE A 3 1.79 -17.75 45.96
CA PHE A 3 3.12 -17.24 46.35
C PHE A 3 3.69 -16.56 45.06
N VAL A 4 3.65 -15.24 44.92
CA VAL A 4 4.77 -14.27 44.75
C VAL A 4 6.12 -14.79 44.22
N ALA A 5 6.62 -14.16 43.13
CA ALA A 5 7.97 -13.55 42.93
C ALA A 5 8.37 -13.58 41.43
N GLY A 6 9.00 -12.58 40.81
CA GLY A 6 9.64 -11.37 41.31
C GLY A 6 10.30 -10.61 40.15
N LEU A 7 10.44 -9.32 40.36
CA LEU A 7 10.80 -8.26 39.42
C LEU A 7 12.25 -7.79 39.65
N PHE A 8 12.93 -7.36 38.58
CA PHE A 8 14.12 -6.47 38.45
C PHE A 8 15.51 -6.80 39.09
N ARG A 9 16.51 -6.83 38.16
CA ARG A 9 17.78 -6.06 38.08
C ARG A 9 18.86 -6.21 39.17
N ARG A 10 20.05 -6.68 38.77
CA ARG A 10 21.35 -6.01 39.10
C ARG A 10 22.52 -6.45 38.23
N ILE A 11 23.26 -5.44 37.76
CA ILE A 11 24.57 -5.45 37.08
C ILE A 11 25.70 -5.61 38.12
N GLY A 12 26.82 -6.27 37.77
CA GLY A 12 28.07 -6.16 38.53
C GLY A 12 29.24 -7.14 38.22
N GLN A 13 30.02 -6.81 37.19
CA GLN A 13 31.50 -6.87 37.03
C GLN A 13 32.36 -8.17 37.22
N ASN A 14 33.14 -8.52 36.18
CA ASN A 14 34.62 -8.43 36.06
C ASN A 14 35.09 -9.19 34.78
N LYS A 15 35.59 -8.52 33.73
CA LYS A 15 37.00 -8.25 33.36
C LYS A 15 37.92 -9.48 33.28
N GLU A 16 38.42 -9.78 32.07
CA GLU A 16 39.84 -10.04 31.65
C GLU A 16 39.92 -10.86 30.33
N GLY A 17 40.80 -10.45 29.39
CA GLY A 17 41.22 -11.13 28.14
C GLY A 17 40.46 -10.71 26.88
N VAL A 18 40.89 -9.83 25.96
CA VAL A 18 42.21 -9.45 25.39
C VAL A 18 42.88 -10.57 24.59
N VAL A 19 42.89 -10.37 23.27
CA VAL A 19 43.68 -10.99 22.17
C VAL A 19 43.19 -12.33 21.60
N ASP A 20 43.37 -12.43 20.26
CA ASP A 20 43.28 -13.61 19.38
C ASP A 20 41.84 -13.95 18.92
N MET A 21 41.46 -13.71 17.66
CA MET A 21 42.05 -14.42 16.53
C MET A 21 41.81 -13.63 15.23
N MET A 22 42.78 -12.79 14.91
CA MET A 22 42.94 -12.18 13.59
C MET A 22 44.07 -12.94 12.91
N LYS A 23 43.74 -13.97 12.11
CA LYS A 23 44.71 -14.62 11.21
C LYS A 23 44.05 -15.62 10.27
N LYS A 24 44.42 -15.50 8.99
CA LYS A 24 44.22 -16.43 7.85
C LYS A 24 42.87 -16.19 7.16
N VAL A 25 42.77 -15.88 5.87
CA VAL A 25 43.61 -16.21 4.71
C VAL A 25 43.38 -15.14 3.64
N MET A 26 44.44 -14.69 2.97
CA MET A 26 44.37 -13.94 1.72
C MET A 26 45.46 -14.46 0.77
N ILE A 27 45.13 -14.46 -0.52
CA ILE A 27 45.98 -14.59 -1.73
C ILE A 27 46.28 -16.03 -2.22
N VAL A 28 45.81 -16.39 -3.43
CA VAL A 28 46.61 -16.49 -4.69
C VAL A 28 45.76 -17.07 -5.83
N SER A 29 45.73 -16.32 -6.93
CA SER A 29 45.16 -16.56 -8.26
C SER A 29 45.93 -17.63 -9.06
N ILE A 30 45.28 -18.36 -9.99
CA ILE A 30 45.92 -18.97 -11.19
C ILE A 30 44.92 -19.02 -12.37
N LEU A 31 45.46 -18.69 -13.54
CA LEU A 31 44.91 -18.67 -14.90
C LEU A 31 44.30 -20.00 -15.38
N GLY A 32 43.27 -19.90 -16.23
CA GLY A 32 42.81 -20.98 -17.12
C GLY A 32 42.28 -20.40 -18.43
N ALA A 33 43.04 -20.61 -19.52
CA ALA A 33 42.69 -20.20 -20.88
C ALA A 33 41.65 -21.15 -21.50
N LEU A 34 40.66 -20.60 -22.20
CA LEU A 34 39.97 -21.31 -23.29
C LEU A 34 40.10 -20.48 -24.57
N ALA A 35 40.60 -21.14 -25.61
CA ALA A 35 40.65 -20.66 -26.99
C ALA A 35 39.75 -21.54 -27.87
N GLY A 36 39.06 -20.90 -28.82
CA GLY A 36 38.28 -21.49 -29.92
C GLY A 36 37.33 -20.41 -30.46
N CYS A 37 37.70 -19.61 -31.48
CA CYS A 37 37.60 -19.90 -32.93
C CYS A 37 36.15 -20.20 -33.37
N GLY A 38 35.48 -19.49 -34.29
CA GLY A 38 35.85 -18.42 -35.21
C GLY A 38 34.70 -18.13 -36.19
N GLY A 39 34.87 -17.09 -37.03
CA GLY A 39 34.05 -16.76 -38.21
C GLY A 39 33.25 -15.45 -38.08
N GLY A 40 33.28 -14.44 -38.96
CA GLY A 40 33.97 -14.23 -40.22
C GLY A 40 33.18 -13.26 -41.12
N SER A 41 33.58 -11.98 -41.14
CA SER A 41 33.55 -10.97 -42.24
C SER A 41 32.29 -10.70 -43.07
N SER A 42 31.84 -9.43 -43.12
CA SER A 42 31.95 -8.59 -44.33
C SER A 42 31.61 -7.11 -44.07
N SER A 43 32.45 -6.21 -44.60
CA SER A 43 32.38 -4.75 -44.46
C SER A 43 31.78 -4.08 -45.70
N ALA A 44 30.97 -3.03 -45.51
CA ALA A 44 30.74 -1.92 -46.46
C ALA A 44 30.12 -0.72 -45.68
N PRO A 45 30.21 0.53 -46.17
CA PRO A 45 30.94 1.60 -45.48
C PRO A 45 30.08 2.58 -44.68
N ALA A 46 30.77 3.28 -43.78
CA ALA A 46 30.27 4.35 -42.94
C ALA A 46 29.63 5.49 -43.76
N THR A 47 28.42 5.89 -43.36
CA THR A 47 27.88 7.23 -43.58
C THR A 47 27.62 7.83 -42.21
N ASP A 48 28.19 9.00 -42.01
CA ASP A 48 28.15 9.85 -40.82
C ASP A 48 26.70 10.11 -40.36
N GLY A 49 26.43 9.85 -39.09
CA GLY A 49 25.13 10.01 -38.46
C GLY A 49 25.30 9.91 -36.95
N GLY A 50 25.08 11.02 -36.25
CA GLY A 50 25.35 11.19 -34.84
C GLY A 50 24.90 10.00 -33.99
N THR A 51 25.76 9.58 -33.06
CA THR A 51 25.47 8.56 -32.07
C THR A 51 24.36 9.06 -31.14
N THR A 52 23.11 8.89 -31.55
CA THR A 52 22.00 8.75 -30.61
C THR A 52 22.14 7.37 -30.02
N THR A 53 22.72 7.27 -28.82
CA THR A 53 22.55 6.10 -27.96
C THR A 53 21.05 5.77 -27.97
N PRO A 54 20.61 4.54 -28.31
CA PRO A 54 19.19 4.22 -28.28
C PRO A 54 18.72 4.38 -26.84
N THR A 55 17.96 5.44 -26.57
CA THR A 55 17.26 5.61 -25.30
C THR A 55 16.30 4.44 -25.18
N LYS A 56 16.56 3.53 -24.25
CA LYS A 56 15.68 2.41 -23.98
C LYS A 56 14.36 2.98 -23.45
N THR A 57 13.32 2.97 -24.27
CA THR A 57 11.95 3.21 -23.82
C THR A 57 11.49 1.98 -23.04
N VAL A 58 11.03 2.19 -21.81
CA VAL A 58 10.30 1.19 -21.03
C VAL A 58 8.83 1.56 -21.13
N GLN A 59 8.00 0.62 -21.57
CA GLN A 59 6.56 0.76 -21.55
C GLN A 59 6.05 0.06 -20.30
N LEU A 60 5.39 0.80 -19.41
CA LEU A 60 4.80 0.31 -18.18
C LEU A 60 3.30 0.43 -18.28
N SER A 61 2.58 -0.69 -18.12
CA SER A 61 1.14 -0.70 -18.28
C SER A 61 0.47 -1.72 -17.37
N GLY A 62 -0.72 -1.36 -16.89
CA GLY A 62 -1.60 -2.22 -16.12
C GLY A 62 -2.79 -1.44 -15.60
N ALA A 63 -3.36 -1.82 -14.46
CA ALA A 63 -4.57 -1.20 -13.92
C ALA A 63 -4.42 -0.75 -12.47
N VAL A 64 -5.17 0.29 -12.09
CA VAL A 64 -5.38 0.68 -10.69
C VAL A 64 -6.71 0.10 -10.21
N VAL A 65 -6.67 -0.66 -9.12
CA VAL A 65 -7.74 -1.61 -8.77
C VAL A 65 -8.00 -1.62 -7.27
N ASP A 66 -9.08 -0.98 -6.86
CA ASP A 66 -9.83 -1.29 -5.64
C ASP A 66 -11.09 -2.15 -5.92
N TRP A 67 -11.50 -2.56 -7.11
CA TRP A 67 -12.20 -1.93 -8.26
C TRP A 67 -11.58 -0.85 -9.12
N TYR A 68 -11.82 -0.93 -10.44
CA TYR A 68 -11.18 -0.07 -11.43
C TYR A 68 -11.34 1.41 -11.07
N ILE A 69 -10.21 2.06 -10.81
CA ILE A 69 -10.16 3.47 -10.43
C ILE A 69 -9.88 4.27 -11.69
N THR A 70 -10.90 4.99 -12.15
CA THR A 70 -10.84 5.83 -13.35
C THR A 70 -10.27 7.19 -13.01
N ASP A 71 -9.53 7.82 -13.93
CA ASP A 71 -8.91 9.13 -13.74
C ASP A 71 -7.99 9.24 -12.50
N ALA A 72 -7.42 8.11 -12.07
CA ALA A 72 -6.39 8.08 -11.03
C ALA A 72 -5.09 8.66 -11.59
N PHE A 73 -4.41 9.52 -10.83
CA PHE A 73 -3.09 10.02 -11.20
C PHE A 73 -2.03 8.98 -10.84
N VAL A 74 -1.39 8.41 -11.86
CA VAL A 74 -0.38 7.36 -11.74
C VAL A 74 0.98 7.91 -12.11
N PHE A 75 2.00 7.67 -11.29
CA PHE A 75 3.38 8.02 -11.62
C PHE A 75 4.37 6.95 -11.16
N ALA A 76 5.54 6.89 -11.81
CA ALA A 76 6.65 6.08 -11.33
C ALA A 76 7.48 6.93 -10.37
N ASP A 77 7.39 6.61 -9.08
CA ASP A 77 8.14 7.21 -7.97
C ASP A 77 9.58 6.65 -7.97
N LEU A 78 10.48 7.40 -8.61
CA LEU A 78 11.86 7.00 -8.88
C LEU A 78 12.74 7.15 -7.63
N ASN A 79 12.35 7.99 -6.68
CA ASN A 79 13.13 8.26 -5.46
C ASN A 79 12.53 7.64 -4.19
N LYS A 80 11.34 7.05 -4.31
CA LYS A 80 10.61 6.33 -3.26
C LYS A 80 10.05 7.19 -2.13
N ASN A 81 9.71 8.46 -2.40
CA ASN A 81 9.17 9.36 -1.40
C ASN A 81 7.63 9.50 -1.45
N GLY A 82 6.97 8.90 -2.45
CA GLY A 82 5.52 8.95 -2.64
C GLY A 82 4.97 10.32 -3.05
N VAL A 83 5.80 11.22 -3.56
CA VAL A 83 5.47 12.57 -4.02
C VAL A 83 5.92 12.68 -5.47
N HIS A 84 5.08 13.21 -6.35
CA HIS A 84 5.40 13.33 -7.77
C HIS A 84 6.36 14.49 -8.03
N GLU A 85 7.54 14.18 -8.57
CA GLU A 85 8.45 15.22 -9.07
C GLU A 85 8.40 15.45 -10.58
N VAL A 86 8.97 16.58 -11.00
CA VAL A 86 8.97 17.04 -12.39
C VAL A 86 9.65 16.06 -13.36
N ASP A 87 10.60 15.26 -12.87
CA ASP A 87 11.33 14.25 -13.64
C ASP A 87 10.71 12.85 -13.57
N GLU A 88 9.64 12.69 -12.79
CA GLU A 88 8.93 11.43 -12.67
C GLU A 88 7.85 11.30 -13.76
N PRO A 89 7.83 10.19 -14.51
CA PRO A 89 6.81 9.98 -15.53
C PRO A 89 5.44 9.78 -14.88
N SER A 90 4.39 10.34 -15.49
CA SER A 90 3.03 10.23 -14.98
C SER A 90 1.97 10.11 -16.08
N VAL A 91 0.83 9.53 -15.76
CA VAL A 91 -0.34 9.36 -16.63
C VAL A 91 -1.61 9.34 -15.78
N ARG A 92 -2.78 9.47 -16.41
CA ARG A 92 -4.08 9.23 -15.76
C ARG A 92 -4.68 7.93 -16.26
N THR A 93 -5.33 7.17 -15.39
CA THR A 93 -6.04 5.96 -15.81
C THR A 93 -7.25 6.29 -16.67
N ASP A 94 -7.57 5.40 -17.62
CA ASP A 94 -8.73 5.55 -18.49
C ASP A 94 -10.05 5.08 -17.81
N ALA A 95 -11.14 5.03 -18.58
CA ALA A 95 -12.47 4.63 -18.10
C ALA A 95 -12.54 3.16 -17.63
N THR A 96 -11.53 2.34 -17.94
CA THR A 96 -11.37 0.97 -17.48
C THR A 96 -10.35 0.85 -16.36
N GLY A 97 -9.88 1.97 -15.79
CA GLY A 97 -8.84 1.99 -14.76
C GLY A 97 -7.45 1.60 -15.27
N PHE A 98 -7.27 1.47 -16.59
CA PHE A 98 -6.01 1.09 -17.20
C PHE A 98 -5.09 2.30 -17.37
N TYR A 99 -3.80 2.11 -17.18
CA TYR A 99 -2.76 3.10 -17.46
C TYR A 99 -1.72 2.53 -18.44
N ASP A 100 -1.24 3.38 -19.34
CA ASP A 100 -0.08 3.12 -20.21
C ASP A 100 0.91 4.27 -20.05
N LEU A 101 1.91 4.04 -19.21
CA LEU A 101 2.96 4.97 -18.89
C LEU A 101 4.13 4.72 -19.84
N ASN A 102 4.09 5.44 -20.97
CA ASN A 102 5.10 5.36 -22.02
C ASN A 102 6.04 6.57 -21.92
N GLN A 103 7.21 6.39 -21.31
CA GLN A 103 8.20 7.46 -21.26
C GLN A 103 9.63 6.96 -21.53
N SER A 104 10.25 7.60 -22.52
CA SER A 104 11.70 7.61 -22.68
C SER A 104 12.31 8.31 -21.47
N GLY A 105 12.97 7.58 -20.57
CA GLY A 105 13.57 8.17 -19.37
C GLY A 105 13.56 7.26 -18.14
N ILE A 106 12.73 6.21 -18.11
CA ILE A 106 12.82 5.17 -17.08
C ILE A 106 14.04 4.30 -17.38
N THR A 107 15.20 4.80 -16.99
CA THR A 107 16.46 4.05 -17.01
C THR A 107 16.65 3.23 -15.75
N GLU A 108 15.98 3.64 -14.67
CA GLU A 108 15.99 2.95 -13.40
C GLU A 108 15.05 1.74 -13.44
N THR A 109 15.53 0.63 -12.91
CA THR A 109 14.74 -0.58 -12.69
C THR A 109 14.18 -0.64 -11.27
N ASP A 110 14.52 0.33 -10.44
CA ASP A 110 14.12 0.43 -9.04
C ASP A 110 13.29 1.68 -8.85
N TYR A 111 11.98 1.50 -8.85
CA TYR A 111 10.95 2.51 -8.63
C TYR A 111 9.72 1.82 -8.06
N ASP A 112 8.79 2.59 -7.53
CA ASP A 112 7.44 2.09 -7.26
C ASP A 112 6.45 2.86 -8.12
N LEU A 113 5.33 2.23 -8.39
CA LEU A 113 4.19 2.87 -9.00
C LEU A 113 3.29 3.41 -7.90
N VAL A 114 2.90 4.66 -8.03
CA VAL A 114 2.02 5.34 -7.10
C VAL A 114 0.78 5.78 -7.86
N ALA A 115 -0.40 5.38 -7.38
CA ALA A 115 -1.68 5.85 -7.85
C ALA A 115 -2.36 6.68 -6.77
N LYS A 116 -2.87 7.84 -7.12
CA LYS A 116 -3.54 8.76 -6.19
C LYS A 116 -4.85 9.27 -6.76
N GLY A 117 -5.87 9.30 -5.91
CA GLY A 117 -7.17 9.84 -6.28
C GLY A 117 -7.86 9.04 -7.38
N GLY A 118 -8.76 9.71 -8.09
CA GLY A 118 -9.58 9.14 -9.15
C GLY A 118 -10.99 8.83 -8.65
N VAL A 119 -11.79 8.23 -9.52
CA VAL A 119 -13.17 7.83 -9.24
C VAL A 119 -13.24 6.32 -9.26
N ASP A 120 -13.66 5.74 -8.14
CA ASP A 120 -13.99 4.32 -8.09
C ASP A 120 -15.22 4.09 -8.97
N LYS A 121 -15.05 3.30 -10.04
CA LYS A 121 -16.12 2.99 -11.00
C LYS A 121 -17.34 2.32 -10.33
N ALA A 122 -17.14 1.60 -9.23
CA ALA A 122 -18.20 0.91 -8.51
C ALA A 122 -19.14 1.91 -7.85
N THR A 123 -18.56 2.84 -7.11
CA THR A 123 -19.27 3.77 -6.23
C THR A 123 -19.66 5.06 -6.95
N GLY A 124 -18.94 5.40 -8.01
CA GLY A 124 -18.99 6.72 -8.63
C GLY A 124 -18.50 7.83 -7.70
N GLN A 125 -17.86 7.47 -6.58
CA GLN A 125 -17.31 8.42 -5.60
C GLN A 125 -15.80 8.59 -5.85
N TYR A 126 -15.31 9.76 -5.44
CA TYR A 126 -13.88 10.03 -5.46
C TYR A 126 -13.17 9.09 -4.48
N TYR A 127 -12.20 8.34 -4.98
CA TYR A 127 -11.40 7.43 -4.19
C TYR A 127 -10.16 8.15 -3.69
N ALA A 128 -10.28 8.80 -2.53
CA ALA A 128 -9.22 9.59 -1.93
C ALA A 128 -8.14 8.74 -1.25
N ALA A 129 -7.62 7.72 -1.94
CA ALA A 129 -6.53 6.90 -1.44
C ALA A 129 -5.25 7.03 -2.27
N THR A 130 -4.14 6.64 -1.64
CA THR A 130 -2.86 6.39 -2.31
C THR A 130 -2.63 4.89 -2.34
N LEU A 131 -2.47 4.32 -3.53
CA LEU A 131 -2.11 2.92 -3.72
C LEU A 131 -0.71 2.80 -4.32
N LEU A 132 0.00 1.74 -3.96
CA LEU A 132 1.40 1.51 -4.31
C LEU A 132 1.60 0.14 -4.95
N ALA A 133 2.61 0.01 -5.80
CA ALA A 133 3.10 -1.27 -6.29
C ALA A 133 4.60 -1.21 -6.59
N GLU A 134 5.36 -2.27 -6.28
CA GLU A 134 6.75 -2.38 -6.72
C GLU A 134 6.85 -2.46 -8.24
N SER A 135 8.00 -2.09 -8.81
CA SER A 135 8.29 -2.19 -10.26
C SER A 135 8.08 -3.56 -10.91
N THR A 136 8.01 -4.64 -10.11
CA THR A 136 7.74 -6.01 -10.59
C THR A 136 6.26 -6.29 -10.81
N TYR A 137 5.39 -5.51 -10.17
CA TYR A 137 3.95 -5.60 -10.32
C TYR A 137 3.45 -4.74 -11.48
N LYS A 138 2.40 -5.21 -12.13
CA LYS A 138 1.74 -4.49 -13.22
C LYS A 138 0.49 -3.77 -12.76
N ASN A 139 -0.19 -4.27 -11.73
CA ASN A 139 -1.42 -3.68 -11.25
C ASN A 139 -1.22 -3.12 -9.85
N ILE A 140 -1.84 -1.97 -9.59
CA ILE A 140 -1.75 -1.25 -8.34
C ILE A 140 -3.02 -1.54 -7.55
N THR A 141 -2.90 -2.24 -6.43
CA THR A 141 -4.03 -2.74 -5.63
C THR A 141 -3.83 -2.46 -4.13
N PRO A 142 -4.88 -2.57 -3.30
CA PRO A 142 -4.72 -2.58 -1.84
C PRO A 142 -3.69 -3.60 -1.32
N LEU A 143 -3.56 -4.76 -1.98
CA LEU A 143 -2.63 -5.81 -1.58
C LEU A 143 -1.18 -5.46 -1.91
N THR A 144 -0.93 -4.96 -3.12
CA THR A 144 0.42 -4.49 -3.51
C THR A 144 0.83 -3.27 -2.70
N THR A 145 -0.15 -2.47 -2.24
CA THR A 145 0.10 -1.31 -1.37
C THR A 145 0.64 -1.75 -0.02
N LEU A 146 -0.01 -2.72 0.62
CA LEU A 146 0.46 -3.28 1.89
C LEU A 146 1.84 -3.93 1.73
N ASP A 147 2.05 -4.67 0.66
CA ASP A 147 3.31 -5.33 0.33
C ASP A 147 4.48 -4.33 0.23
N VAL A 148 4.33 -3.29 -0.59
CA VAL A 148 5.31 -2.20 -0.73
C VAL A 148 5.65 -1.58 0.61
N LEU A 149 4.66 -1.34 1.47
CA LEU A 149 4.88 -0.69 2.76
C LEU A 149 5.59 -1.60 3.77
N LEU A 150 5.37 -2.91 3.73
CA LEU A 150 6.15 -3.88 4.50
C LEU A 150 7.63 -3.85 4.07
N ILE A 151 7.90 -3.71 2.78
CA ILE A 151 9.27 -3.62 2.25
C ILE A 151 9.91 -2.29 2.64
N ARG A 152 9.27 -1.17 2.29
CA ARG A 152 9.81 0.19 2.48
C ARG A 152 9.98 0.56 3.94
N ASN A 153 8.95 0.33 4.76
CA ASN A 153 8.88 0.89 6.11
C ASN A 153 9.34 -0.11 7.18
N HIS A 154 9.29 -1.41 6.90
CA HIS A 154 9.60 -2.46 7.86
C HIS A 154 10.79 -3.35 7.45
N GLY A 155 11.31 -3.17 6.24
CA GLY A 155 12.59 -3.76 5.81
C GLY A 155 12.53 -5.24 5.46
N TYR A 156 11.33 -5.77 5.16
CA TYR A 156 11.17 -7.12 4.63
C TYR A 156 11.76 -7.24 3.22
N SER A 157 12.21 -8.44 2.86
CA SER A 157 12.45 -8.75 1.44
C SER A 157 11.12 -8.92 0.70
N ALA A 158 11.11 -8.70 -0.62
CA ALA A 158 9.90 -8.88 -1.44
C ALA A 158 9.22 -10.24 -1.22
N ALA A 159 10.00 -11.33 -1.19
CA ALA A 159 9.46 -12.67 -0.94
C ALA A 159 8.88 -12.88 0.48
N GLU A 160 9.36 -12.12 1.47
CA GLU A 160 8.80 -12.15 2.83
C GLU A 160 7.54 -11.29 2.94
N ALA A 161 7.52 -10.11 2.31
CA ALA A 161 6.34 -9.27 2.25
C ALA A 161 5.20 -9.98 1.52
N ASP A 162 5.48 -10.61 0.36
CA ASP A 162 4.52 -11.45 -0.37
C ASP A 162 3.89 -12.50 0.54
N LEU A 163 4.73 -13.21 1.29
CA LEU A 163 4.30 -14.26 2.21
C LEU A 163 3.42 -13.71 3.34
N ILE A 164 3.77 -12.55 3.90
CA ILE A 164 3.02 -11.91 4.98
C ILE A 164 1.64 -11.50 4.48
N VAL A 165 1.56 -10.83 3.32
CA VAL A 165 0.29 -10.41 2.73
C VAL A 165 -0.56 -11.61 2.33
N GLN A 166 0.04 -12.64 1.72
CA GLN A 166 -0.66 -13.89 1.39
C GLN A 166 -1.27 -14.55 2.62
N LYS A 167 -0.53 -14.62 3.73
CA LYS A 167 -1.02 -15.19 4.99
C LYS A 167 -2.11 -14.34 5.63
N LEU A 168 -1.97 -13.01 5.60
CA LEU A 168 -2.99 -12.10 6.11
C LEU A 168 -4.36 -12.32 5.44
N VAL A 169 -4.36 -12.64 4.16
CA VAL A 169 -5.60 -12.84 3.38
C VAL A 169 -6.00 -14.30 3.23
N GLY A 170 -5.30 -15.22 3.89
CA GLY A 170 -5.62 -16.66 3.91
C GLY A 170 -5.16 -17.45 2.67
N MET A 171 -4.28 -16.90 1.83
CA MET A 171 -3.62 -17.62 0.73
C MET A 171 -2.45 -18.46 1.26
N GLU A 172 -2.75 -19.51 2.02
CA GLU A 172 -1.73 -20.33 2.69
C GLU A 172 -1.41 -21.63 1.95
N ASP A 173 -2.39 -22.15 1.24
CA ASP A 173 -2.25 -23.38 0.45
C ASP A 173 -1.64 -23.07 -0.92
N ARG A 174 -0.70 -23.91 -1.37
CA ARG A 174 0.01 -23.72 -2.66
C ARG A 174 -0.90 -23.67 -3.88
N GLU A 175 -2.11 -24.21 -3.78
CA GLU A 175 -3.12 -24.18 -4.84
C GLU A 175 -3.84 -22.83 -4.90
N ASP A 176 -3.88 -22.10 -3.78
CA ASP A 176 -4.53 -20.81 -3.63
C ASP A 176 -3.60 -19.63 -3.96
N VAL A 177 -2.28 -19.83 -3.78
CA VAL A 177 -1.25 -18.80 -4.00
C VAL A 177 -1.22 -18.34 -5.46
N THR A 178 -1.46 -17.05 -5.64
CA THR A 178 -1.33 -16.31 -6.91
C THR A 178 -0.58 -15.00 -6.67
N SER A 179 -0.25 -14.28 -7.74
CA SER A 179 0.37 -12.95 -7.65
C SER A 179 -0.55 -11.95 -6.95
N LEU A 180 0.01 -11.08 -6.09
CA LEU A 180 -0.76 -10.05 -5.37
C LEU A 180 -1.34 -8.97 -6.29
N ASP A 181 -0.76 -8.81 -7.48
CA ASP A 181 -1.25 -7.92 -8.53
C ASP A 181 -2.19 -8.62 -9.54
N ALA A 182 -2.60 -9.87 -9.30
CA ALA A 182 -3.62 -10.51 -10.14
C ALA A 182 -5.01 -9.87 -9.92
N ASN A 183 -5.93 -10.10 -10.86
CA ASN A 183 -7.28 -9.54 -10.77
C ASN A 183 -7.98 -10.03 -9.51
N PRO A 184 -8.30 -9.15 -8.54
CA PRO A 184 -8.95 -9.57 -7.30
C PRO A 184 -10.24 -10.34 -7.56
N ALA A 185 -10.99 -10.01 -8.62
CA ALA A 185 -12.24 -10.70 -8.96
C ALA A 185 -12.06 -12.19 -9.34
N THR A 186 -10.83 -12.64 -9.62
CA THR A 186 -10.55 -14.03 -10.07
C THR A 186 -10.17 -14.99 -8.94
N ASN A 187 -9.90 -14.49 -7.73
CA ASN A 187 -9.50 -15.30 -6.58
C ASN A 187 -10.17 -14.76 -5.32
N LYS A 188 -10.89 -15.63 -4.59
CA LYS A 188 -11.67 -15.22 -3.41
C LYS A 188 -10.83 -14.57 -2.32
N TYR A 189 -9.57 -14.97 -2.14
CA TYR A 189 -8.69 -14.40 -1.10
C TYR A 189 -8.14 -13.05 -1.52
N LEU A 190 -7.80 -12.88 -2.81
CA LEU A 190 -7.45 -11.55 -3.32
C LEU A 190 -8.64 -10.60 -3.20
N LEU A 191 -9.84 -11.06 -3.58
CA LEU A 191 -11.07 -10.26 -3.48
C LEU A 191 -11.38 -9.87 -2.03
N SER A 192 -11.41 -10.86 -1.14
CA SER A 192 -11.68 -10.70 0.29
C SER A 192 -10.65 -9.78 0.93
N GLY A 193 -9.36 -10.04 0.68
CA GLY A 193 -8.25 -9.27 1.21
C GLY A 193 -8.24 -7.82 0.72
N ALA A 194 -8.38 -7.58 -0.59
CA ALA A 194 -8.38 -6.23 -1.13
C ALA A 194 -9.53 -5.40 -0.53
N ARG A 195 -10.74 -5.96 -0.47
CA ARG A 195 -11.91 -5.30 0.14
C ARG A 195 -11.73 -5.03 1.63
N MET A 196 -11.20 -6.00 2.38
CA MET A 196 -10.92 -5.85 3.81
C MET A 196 -9.98 -4.66 4.06
N LEU A 197 -8.88 -4.60 3.32
CA LEU A 197 -7.89 -3.54 3.44
C LEU A 197 -8.47 -2.18 3.04
N ALA A 198 -9.22 -2.11 1.94
CA ALA A 198 -9.88 -0.89 1.47
C ALA A 198 -10.90 -0.35 2.47
N MET A 199 -11.80 -1.20 2.99
CA MET A 199 -12.78 -0.81 4.01
C MET A 199 -12.10 -0.29 5.27
N TYR A 200 -11.01 -0.93 5.72
CA TYR A 200 -10.25 -0.45 6.87
C TYR A 200 -9.56 0.88 6.59
N ASN A 201 -9.01 1.09 5.39
CA ASN A 201 -8.48 2.39 5.00
C ASN A 201 -9.57 3.48 5.00
N ASN A 202 -10.75 3.18 4.45
CA ASN A 202 -11.91 4.07 4.44
C ASN A 202 -12.36 4.44 5.86
N VAL A 203 -12.42 3.45 6.77
CA VAL A 203 -12.73 3.67 8.19
C VAL A 203 -11.72 4.60 8.85
N LEU A 204 -10.43 4.30 8.74
CA LEU A 204 -9.37 5.11 9.37
C LEU A 204 -9.36 6.53 8.82
N THR A 205 -9.57 6.66 7.50
CA THR A 205 -9.66 7.96 6.82
C THR A 205 -10.84 8.77 7.32
N GLU A 206 -12.04 8.18 7.35
CA GLU A 206 -13.26 8.86 7.82
C GLU A 206 -13.21 9.21 9.31
N VAL A 207 -12.58 8.37 10.14
CA VAL A 207 -12.41 8.67 11.57
C VAL A 207 -11.51 9.89 11.76
N MET A 208 -10.38 9.94 11.06
CA MET A 208 -9.43 11.06 11.17
C MET A 208 -9.93 12.32 10.46
N SER A 209 -10.73 12.20 9.39
CA SER A 209 -11.34 13.32 8.68
C SER A 209 -12.28 14.14 9.58
N GLN A 210 -12.81 13.57 10.66
CA GLN A 210 -13.66 14.29 11.62
C GLN A 210 -12.93 15.46 12.32
N ILE A 211 -11.61 15.33 12.52
CA ILE A 211 -10.80 16.32 13.26
C ILE A 211 -9.74 16.98 12.39
N VAL A 212 -9.33 16.35 11.29
CA VAL A 212 -8.34 16.90 10.36
C VAL A 212 -9.07 17.56 9.20
N LYS A 213 -8.92 18.88 9.08
CA LYS A 213 -9.60 19.70 8.09
C LYS A 213 -8.61 20.47 7.20
N PRO A 214 -8.99 20.87 5.99
CA PRO A 214 -8.16 21.74 5.16
C PRO A 214 -7.96 23.11 5.82
N SER A 215 -6.74 23.62 5.74
CA SER A 215 -6.35 24.94 6.27
C SER A 215 -6.88 26.10 5.44
N ASP A 216 -6.98 25.90 4.13
CA ASP A 216 -7.60 26.81 3.18
C ASP A 216 -8.50 26.02 2.22
N THR A 217 -9.82 26.14 2.40
CA THR A 217 -10.82 25.43 1.59
C THR A 217 -10.89 25.94 0.15
N THR A 218 -10.21 27.04 -0.18
CA THR A 218 -10.14 27.57 -1.56
C THR A 218 -8.96 27.01 -2.34
N VAL A 219 -7.98 26.41 -1.65
CA VAL A 219 -6.76 25.83 -2.24
C VAL A 219 -6.73 24.32 -2.08
N TYR A 220 -7.19 23.80 -0.94
CA TYR A 220 -7.21 22.37 -0.66
C TYR A 220 -8.65 21.92 -0.39
N SER A 221 -9.07 20.91 -1.13
CA SER A 221 -10.34 20.22 -0.94
C SER A 221 -10.29 19.28 0.28
N GLN A 222 -11.45 18.75 0.68
CA GLN A 222 -11.47 17.67 1.68
C GLN A 222 -10.83 16.40 1.12
N ASP A 223 -10.90 16.20 -0.20
CA ASP A 223 -10.35 15.04 -0.87
C ASP A 223 -8.81 15.03 -0.84
N ASP A 224 -8.17 16.19 -1.02
CA ASP A 224 -6.70 16.33 -0.89
C ASP A 224 -6.21 15.94 0.52
N ILE A 225 -7.00 16.29 1.53
CA ILE A 225 -6.73 15.94 2.92
C ILE A 225 -6.96 14.44 3.15
N ASN A 226 -8.02 13.89 2.57
CA ASN A 226 -8.34 12.47 2.68
C ASN A 226 -7.27 11.60 2.02
N ILE A 227 -6.66 12.01 0.89
CA ILE A 227 -5.51 11.32 0.29
C ILE A 227 -4.35 11.21 1.28
N LYS A 228 -4.01 12.33 1.93
CA LYS A 228 -2.93 12.37 2.92
C LYS A 228 -3.24 11.51 4.15
N ILE A 229 -4.47 11.54 4.63
CA ILE A 229 -4.91 10.70 5.75
C ILE A 229 -4.91 9.22 5.35
N SER A 230 -5.37 8.89 4.14
CA SER A 230 -5.38 7.52 3.62
C SER A 230 -3.97 6.95 3.51
N ARG A 231 -2.99 7.74 3.04
CA ARG A 231 -1.57 7.37 3.07
C ARG A 231 -1.11 7.04 4.49
N ASP A 232 -1.42 7.91 5.45
CA ASP A 232 -1.09 7.68 6.86
C ASP A 232 -1.78 6.43 7.43
N ALA A 233 -3.00 6.13 6.97
CA ALA A 233 -3.75 4.94 7.37
C ALA A 233 -3.13 3.66 6.82
N TRP A 234 -2.67 3.65 5.55
CA TRP A 234 -1.91 2.55 4.98
C TRP A 234 -0.61 2.28 5.75
N ASP A 235 0.14 3.33 6.10
CA ASP A 235 1.33 3.20 6.93
C ASP A 235 1.03 2.53 8.28
N GLN A 236 -0.07 2.93 8.95
CA GLN A 236 -0.48 2.30 10.21
C GLN A 236 -0.93 0.86 10.03
N MET A 237 -1.58 0.54 8.92
CA MET A 237 -2.00 -0.82 8.62
C MET A 237 -0.78 -1.74 8.42
N ALA A 238 0.22 -1.30 7.65
CA ALA A 238 1.48 -2.02 7.49
C ALA A 238 2.20 -2.21 8.84
N ALA A 239 2.24 -1.17 9.68
CA ALA A 239 2.83 -1.27 11.03
C ALA A 239 2.08 -2.24 11.94
N GLN A 240 0.75 -2.29 11.85
CA GLN A 240 -0.06 -3.21 12.62
C GLN A 240 0.11 -4.66 12.14
N VAL A 241 0.19 -4.89 10.83
CA VAL A 241 0.45 -6.21 10.24
C VAL A 241 1.84 -6.70 10.61
N ASP A 242 2.87 -5.84 10.52
CA ASP A 242 4.23 -6.16 11.00
C ASP A 242 4.24 -6.56 12.47
N TYR A 243 3.59 -5.75 13.33
CA TYR A 243 3.49 -6.04 14.75
C TYR A 243 2.87 -7.42 15.01
N GLU A 244 1.73 -7.73 14.39
CA GLU A 244 1.05 -9.01 14.60
C GLU A 244 1.89 -10.18 14.08
N TYR A 245 2.47 -10.03 12.88
CA TYR A 245 3.34 -11.04 12.29
C TYR A 245 4.52 -11.38 13.21
N GLN A 246 5.21 -10.37 13.76
CA GLN A 246 6.34 -10.59 14.66
C GLN A 246 5.92 -11.26 15.98
N GLN A 247 4.74 -10.92 16.48
CA GLN A 247 4.20 -11.52 17.70
C GLN A 247 3.85 -13.00 17.49
N GLU A 248 3.20 -13.34 16.38
CA GLU A 248 2.91 -14.72 15.99
C GLU A 248 4.19 -15.52 15.68
N LEU A 249 5.14 -14.92 14.95
CA LEU A 249 6.42 -15.54 14.66
C LEU A 249 7.18 -15.92 15.94
N ALA A 250 7.12 -15.06 16.95
CA ALA A 250 7.71 -15.35 18.27
C ALA A 250 6.99 -16.51 18.98
N LYS A 251 5.66 -16.59 18.90
CA LYS A 251 4.86 -17.71 19.46
C LYS A 251 5.19 -19.04 18.76
N GLU A 252 5.43 -18.98 17.46
CA GLU A 252 5.75 -20.14 16.62
C GLU A 252 7.24 -20.48 16.55
N ASN A 253 8.06 -19.94 17.48
CA ASN A 253 9.51 -20.16 17.56
C ASN A 253 10.26 -19.88 16.23
N GLY A 254 9.79 -18.92 15.45
CA GLY A 254 10.37 -18.55 14.16
C GLY A 254 9.88 -19.39 12.97
N ASP A 255 8.91 -20.30 13.14
CA ASP A 255 8.34 -21.07 12.03
C ASP A 255 7.34 -20.23 11.24
N LYS A 256 7.85 -19.55 10.20
CA LYS A 256 7.07 -18.68 9.31
C LYS A 256 5.86 -19.37 8.69
N ASN A 257 5.85 -20.69 8.55
CA ASN A 257 4.74 -21.41 7.90
C ASN A 257 3.48 -21.45 8.76
N LYS A 258 3.62 -21.25 10.08
CA LYS A 258 2.51 -21.33 11.05
C LYS A 258 2.00 -19.97 11.50
N VAL A 259 2.58 -18.89 10.97
CA VAL A 259 2.17 -17.53 11.31
C VAL A 259 0.89 -17.19 10.55
N GLU A 260 -0.12 -16.69 11.24
CA GLU A 260 -1.39 -16.24 10.69
C GLU A 260 -1.68 -14.83 11.22
N PRO A 261 -1.15 -13.76 10.58
CA PRO A 261 -1.37 -12.40 11.05
C PRO A 261 -2.83 -11.98 10.82
N GLN A 262 -3.38 -11.17 11.71
CA GLN A 262 -4.78 -10.73 11.65
C GLN A 262 -4.93 -9.25 12.02
N ILE A 263 -6.00 -8.63 11.51
CA ILE A 263 -6.45 -7.30 11.93
C ILE A 263 -7.75 -7.48 12.71
N THR A 264 -7.74 -7.15 14.00
CA THR A 264 -8.88 -7.29 14.91
C THR A 264 -9.57 -5.95 15.18
N ASP A 265 -10.67 -5.96 15.95
CA ASP A 265 -11.28 -4.73 16.46
C ASP A 265 -10.33 -3.93 17.37
N GLU A 266 -9.51 -4.61 18.17
CA GLU A 266 -8.45 -3.97 18.95
C GLU A 266 -7.38 -3.32 18.06
N SER A 267 -7.05 -3.96 16.93
CA SER A 267 -6.14 -3.40 15.92
C SER A 267 -6.67 -2.07 15.36
N LEU A 268 -7.96 -1.97 15.04
CA LEU A 268 -8.58 -0.73 14.56
C LEU A 268 -8.42 0.42 15.56
N MET A 269 -8.73 0.16 16.84
CA MET A 269 -8.57 1.17 17.90
C MET A 269 -7.12 1.61 18.05
N PHE A 270 -6.19 0.66 17.95
CA PHE A 270 -4.76 0.93 18.07
C PHE A 270 -4.24 1.77 16.89
N MET A 271 -4.66 1.48 15.65
CA MET A 271 -4.31 2.29 14.49
C MET A 271 -4.82 3.73 14.61
N VAL A 272 -6.08 3.94 15.01
CA VAL A 272 -6.62 5.29 15.25
C VAL A 272 -5.83 6.01 16.35
N LYS A 273 -5.46 5.31 17.41
CA LYS A 273 -4.62 5.89 18.46
C LYS A 273 -3.29 6.39 17.91
N LEU A 274 -2.57 5.57 17.13
CA LEU A 274 -1.27 5.95 16.57
C LEU A 274 -1.38 7.09 15.56
N MET A 275 -2.40 7.08 14.70
CA MET A 275 -2.69 8.20 13.82
C MET A 275 -2.95 9.47 14.64
N LEU A 276 -3.81 9.41 15.65
CA LEU A 276 -4.10 10.55 16.49
C LEU A 276 -2.83 11.09 17.17
N GLU A 277 -2.00 10.23 17.76
CA GLU A 277 -0.73 10.61 18.38
C GLU A 277 0.22 11.28 17.38
N LYS A 278 0.32 10.78 16.15
CA LYS A 278 1.09 11.41 15.06
C LYS A 278 0.61 12.84 14.81
N TYR A 279 -0.70 13.05 14.66
CA TYR A 279 -1.27 14.38 14.42
C TYR A 279 -1.16 15.32 15.63
N GLN A 280 -1.30 14.79 16.85
CA GLN A 280 -1.07 15.54 18.09
C GLN A 280 0.37 16.04 18.19
N GLN A 281 1.35 15.21 17.85
CA GLN A 281 2.77 15.59 17.87
C GLN A 281 3.12 16.58 16.75
N GLN A 282 2.68 16.31 15.52
CA GLN A 282 3.06 17.08 14.33
C GLN A 282 2.36 18.44 14.26
N TYR A 283 1.10 18.52 14.71
CA TYR A 283 0.26 19.71 14.51
C TYR A 283 -0.29 20.29 15.82
N ASN A 284 0.23 19.86 16.97
CA ASN A 284 -0.16 20.34 18.30
C ASN A 284 -1.67 20.24 18.58
N LEU A 285 -2.31 19.18 18.07
CA LEU A 285 -3.68 18.83 18.41
C LEU A 285 -3.73 18.38 19.88
N THR A 286 -4.69 18.87 20.66
CA THR A 286 -4.84 18.53 22.08
C THR A 286 -6.31 18.34 22.43
N GLY A 287 -6.60 17.62 23.52
CA GLY A 287 -7.96 17.48 24.06
C GLY A 287 -8.88 16.52 23.29
N VAL A 288 -8.33 15.72 22.38
CA VAL A 288 -9.03 14.64 21.68
C VAL A 288 -8.49 13.31 22.18
N ASP A 289 -9.39 12.40 22.53
CA ASP A 289 -9.05 11.04 22.95
C ASP A 289 -9.44 10.03 21.88
N TYR A 290 -8.61 9.03 21.62
CA TYR A 290 -8.85 8.11 20.50
C TYR A 290 -10.10 7.25 20.73
N GLN A 291 -10.44 6.94 21.99
CA GLN A 291 -11.68 6.24 22.36
C GLN A 291 -12.93 7.11 22.09
N THR A 292 -12.76 8.42 21.95
CA THR A 292 -13.85 9.31 21.54
C THR A 292 -14.10 9.19 20.04
N LEU A 293 -13.03 9.08 19.24
CA LEU A 293 -13.10 8.92 17.79
C LEU A 293 -13.49 7.50 17.37
N MET A 294 -12.97 6.50 18.08
CA MET A 294 -13.23 5.09 17.86
C MET A 294 -13.49 4.37 19.21
N PRO A 295 -14.73 4.44 19.72
CA PRO A 295 -15.12 3.66 20.88
C PRO A 295 -15.04 2.15 20.63
N PRO A 296 -14.81 1.30 21.65
CA PRO A 296 -14.77 -0.15 21.48
C PRO A 296 -15.99 -0.75 20.79
N ALA A 297 -17.18 -0.20 21.06
CA ALA A 297 -18.41 -0.68 20.43
C ALA A 297 -18.44 -0.42 18.91
N LEU A 298 -17.89 0.70 18.46
CA LEU A 298 -17.79 1.04 17.04
C LEU A 298 -16.73 0.15 16.35
N ALA A 299 -15.54 0.04 16.94
CA ALA A 299 -14.47 -0.81 16.40
C ALA A 299 -14.94 -2.25 16.21
N LYS A 300 -15.62 -2.80 17.22
CA LYS A 300 -16.21 -4.12 17.16
C LYS A 300 -17.29 -4.24 16.08
N GLN A 301 -18.19 -3.27 15.98
CA GLN A 301 -19.24 -3.27 14.95
C GLN A 301 -18.67 -3.24 13.53
N ILE A 302 -17.60 -2.46 13.31
CA ILE A 302 -16.90 -2.40 12.02
C ILE A 302 -16.23 -3.75 11.73
N TYR A 303 -15.46 -4.28 12.68
CA TYR A 303 -14.79 -5.57 12.53
C TYR A 303 -15.78 -6.69 12.21
N GLU A 304 -16.87 -6.84 12.99
CA GLU A 304 -17.89 -7.87 12.75
C GLU A 304 -18.58 -7.71 11.39
N TYR A 305 -18.72 -6.47 10.89
CA TYR A 305 -19.27 -6.24 9.57
C TYR A 305 -18.29 -6.64 8.47
N VAL A 306 -17.04 -6.19 8.56
CA VAL A 306 -15.97 -6.50 7.59
C VAL A 306 -15.78 -8.01 7.53
N ASP A 307 -15.51 -8.65 8.66
CA ASP A 307 -15.36 -10.11 8.81
C ASP A 307 -16.48 -10.86 8.09
N LYS A 308 -17.74 -10.52 8.41
CA LYS A 308 -18.91 -11.14 7.80
C LYS A 308 -18.95 -10.98 6.27
N VAL A 309 -18.72 -9.78 5.74
CA VAL A 309 -18.84 -9.54 4.29
C VAL A 309 -17.61 -10.02 3.49
N THR A 310 -16.52 -10.32 4.18
CA THR A 310 -15.28 -10.87 3.60
C THR A 310 -15.23 -12.40 3.65
N ASP A 311 -16.03 -13.02 4.52
CA ASP A 311 -16.20 -14.48 4.62
C ASP A 311 -17.31 -15.04 3.68
N ASP A 312 -18.03 -14.17 2.96
CA ASP A 312 -19.10 -14.58 2.06
C ASP A 312 -18.56 -15.39 0.85
N ASP A 313 -19.32 -16.40 0.41
CA ASP A 313 -19.01 -17.14 -0.82
C ASP A 313 -19.14 -16.23 -2.05
N PHE A 314 -18.01 -15.67 -2.49
CA PHE A 314 -17.97 -14.78 -3.65
C PHE A 314 -18.21 -15.53 -4.96
N VAL A 315 -19.00 -14.92 -5.84
CA VAL A 315 -19.04 -15.30 -7.25
C VAL A 315 -17.83 -14.69 -7.94
N LEU A 316 -16.86 -15.52 -8.32
CA LEU A 316 -15.62 -15.08 -8.96
C LEU A 316 -15.81 -14.89 -10.46
N SER A 317 -15.10 -13.90 -11.01
CA SER A 317 -14.98 -13.67 -12.44
C SER A 317 -14.04 -14.68 -13.07
N GLY A 318 -14.35 -15.12 -14.29
CA GLY A 318 -13.44 -15.90 -15.14
C GLY A 318 -12.50 -15.05 -15.98
N HIS A 319 -12.57 -13.71 -15.87
CA HIS A 319 -11.98 -12.76 -16.82
C HIS A 319 -10.69 -12.12 -16.30
N ALA A 320 -9.75 -11.87 -17.23
CA ALA A 320 -8.54 -11.12 -16.95
C ALA A 320 -8.83 -9.61 -16.87
N PHE A 321 -7.88 -8.83 -16.36
CA PHE A 321 -7.99 -7.36 -16.35
C PHE A 321 -8.30 -6.80 -17.75
N GLY A 322 -9.27 -5.90 -17.84
CA GLY A 322 -9.62 -5.18 -19.07
C GLY A 322 -10.58 -5.90 -20.04
N ASP A 323 -11.06 -7.10 -19.72
CA ASP A 323 -12.13 -7.75 -20.48
C ASP A 323 -13.49 -7.19 -20.01
N ASP A 324 -13.96 -6.16 -20.71
CA ASP A 324 -15.20 -5.43 -20.46
C ASP A 324 -16.45 -6.31 -20.73
N GLU A 325 -17.01 -6.93 -19.68
CA GLU A 325 -18.39 -7.41 -19.70
C GLU A 325 -19.17 -7.00 -18.45
N GLU A 326 -20.37 -6.47 -18.70
CA GLU A 326 -21.47 -6.01 -17.82
C GLU A 326 -21.74 -6.87 -16.56
N ALA A 327 -21.28 -8.13 -16.55
CA ALA A 327 -21.39 -9.07 -15.44
C ALA A 327 -20.42 -8.78 -14.29
N ASP A 328 -19.20 -8.33 -14.60
CA ASP A 328 -18.20 -7.93 -13.61
C ASP A 328 -18.63 -6.61 -12.94
N ASP A 329 -19.24 -5.70 -13.72
CA ASP A 329 -19.79 -4.44 -13.21
C ASP A 329 -20.97 -4.65 -12.23
N THR A 330 -21.88 -5.60 -12.46
CA THR A 330 -23.12 -5.69 -11.65
C THR A 330 -22.89 -6.23 -10.24
N TYR A 331 -22.07 -7.28 -10.07
CA TYR A 331 -21.83 -7.88 -8.75
C TYR A 331 -20.81 -7.08 -7.93
N MET A 332 -19.80 -6.50 -8.57
CA MET A 332 -18.74 -5.79 -7.86
C MET A 332 -19.10 -4.33 -7.59
N SER A 333 -19.80 -3.63 -8.49
CA SER A 333 -20.15 -2.22 -8.25
C SER A 333 -21.10 -2.02 -7.07
N THR A 334 -22.26 -2.70 -7.09
CA THR A 334 -23.32 -2.45 -6.11
C THR A 334 -22.94 -2.99 -4.73
N VAL A 335 -22.24 -4.13 -4.67
CA VAL A 335 -21.84 -4.76 -3.40
C VAL A 335 -20.75 -3.95 -2.73
N GLN A 336 -19.66 -3.61 -3.44
CA GLN A 336 -18.56 -2.83 -2.88
C GLN A 336 -19.02 -1.44 -2.45
N THR A 337 -19.78 -0.75 -3.29
CA THR A 337 -20.40 0.54 -2.91
C THR A 337 -21.20 0.42 -1.63
N THR A 338 -22.02 -0.62 -1.51
CA THR A 338 -22.84 -0.81 -0.30
C THR A 338 -21.96 -1.04 0.93
N GLN A 339 -20.84 -1.77 0.78
CA GLN A 339 -19.92 -2.07 1.87
C GLN A 339 -19.17 -0.83 2.34
N ASP A 340 -18.55 -0.08 1.43
CA ASP A 340 -17.83 1.15 1.73
C ASP A 340 -18.75 2.21 2.34
N ASP A 341 -19.93 2.42 1.74
CA ASP A 341 -20.95 3.30 2.29
C ASP A 341 -21.37 2.88 3.71
N THR A 342 -21.44 1.57 3.98
CA THR A 342 -21.92 1.06 5.27
C THR A 342 -20.90 1.34 6.36
N VAL A 343 -19.61 1.10 6.12
CA VAL A 343 -18.58 1.39 7.12
C VAL A 343 -18.45 2.89 7.38
N VAL A 344 -18.56 3.73 6.35
CA VAL A 344 -18.62 5.20 6.49
C VAL A 344 -19.83 5.61 7.33
N LYS A 345 -21.02 5.05 7.06
CA LYS A 345 -22.23 5.33 7.86
C LYS A 345 -22.09 4.93 9.33
N TYR A 346 -21.40 3.82 9.63
CA TYR A 346 -21.09 3.47 11.01
C TYR A 346 -20.22 4.52 11.67
N VAL A 347 -19.14 4.98 11.03
CA VAL A 347 -18.29 6.04 11.59
C VAL A 347 -19.10 7.33 11.78
N GLN A 348 -19.91 7.71 10.81
CA GLN A 348 -20.72 8.94 10.86
C GLN A 348 -21.78 8.91 11.97
N GLN A 349 -22.38 7.76 12.26
CA GLN A 349 -23.33 7.61 13.38
C GLN A 349 -22.68 7.93 14.73
N TYR A 350 -21.37 7.69 14.86
CA TYR A 350 -20.58 7.98 16.04
C TYR A 350 -19.80 9.29 15.93
N SER A 351 -20.08 10.12 14.90
CA SER A 351 -19.40 11.38 14.69
C SER A 351 -19.44 12.26 15.93
N VAL A 352 -18.27 12.75 16.34
CA VAL A 352 -18.10 13.66 17.48
C VAL A 352 -17.96 15.13 17.06
N THR A 353 -18.33 15.42 15.81
CA THR A 353 -18.19 16.73 15.17
C THR A 353 -18.85 17.84 16.01
N GLY A 354 -18.13 18.95 16.20
CA GLY A 354 -18.59 20.09 17.00
C GLY A 354 -18.36 19.99 18.52
N THR A 355 -17.83 18.88 19.04
CA THR A 355 -17.43 18.73 20.46
C THR A 355 -15.94 18.52 20.69
N VAL A 356 -15.19 18.24 19.62
CA VAL A 356 -13.74 17.98 19.65
C VAL A 356 -12.96 19.05 18.86
N PRO A 357 -11.74 19.42 19.30
CA PRO A 357 -10.87 20.34 18.55
C PRO A 357 -10.53 19.83 17.15
N GLU A 358 -10.56 20.75 16.18
CA GLU A 358 -10.10 20.49 14.81
C GLU A 358 -8.66 20.97 14.61
N VAL A 359 -7.93 20.27 13.75
CA VAL A 359 -6.62 20.68 13.26
C VAL A 359 -6.69 20.97 11.77
N LYS A 360 -6.10 22.10 11.38
CA LYS A 360 -6.11 22.58 10.01
C LYS A 360 -4.74 22.38 9.38
N ILE A 361 -4.67 21.62 8.28
CA ILE A 361 -3.41 21.31 7.60
C ILE A 361 -3.48 21.65 6.10
N LYS A 362 -2.33 21.74 5.44
CA LYS A 362 -2.29 21.76 3.98
C LYS A 362 -2.61 20.36 3.43
N GLY A 363 -3.17 20.29 2.22
CA GLY A 363 -3.43 19.03 1.49
C GLY A 363 -2.15 18.27 1.15
N ASP A 364 -2.26 17.20 0.36
CA ASP A 364 -1.08 16.48 -0.13
C ASP A 364 -0.15 17.42 -0.93
N ASP A 365 1.15 17.15 -0.86
CA ASP A 365 2.21 18.07 -1.30
C ASP A 365 2.32 18.17 -2.85
N ASP A 366 1.53 17.40 -3.61
CA ASP A 366 1.46 17.49 -5.07
C ASP A 366 0.49 18.59 -5.53
N GLU A 367 0.72 19.79 -4.99
CA GLU A 367 -0.13 21.01 -4.89
C GLU A 367 -0.87 21.48 -6.17
N GLU A 368 -0.71 20.86 -7.35
CA GLU A 368 -1.26 21.36 -8.64
C GLU A 368 -1.88 20.31 -9.58
N LYS A 369 -1.85 19.00 -9.30
CA LYS A 369 -2.11 17.98 -10.35
C LYS A 369 -3.36 17.10 -10.19
N TYR A 370 -4.05 17.17 -9.05
CA TYR A 370 -5.25 16.35 -8.84
C TYR A 370 -6.51 16.89 -9.53
N GLY A 371 -6.56 18.19 -9.86
CA GLY A 371 -7.63 18.78 -10.68
C GLY A 371 -7.40 20.26 -11.02
N ASP A 372 -7.09 20.51 -12.29
CA ASP A 372 -7.64 21.59 -13.13
C ASP A 372 -6.90 21.57 -14.49
N ASP A 373 -7.09 20.49 -15.26
CA ASP A 373 -7.10 20.67 -16.70
C ASP A 373 -8.51 21.20 -17.02
N GLU A 374 -8.61 22.51 -17.24
CA GLU A 374 -9.75 23.16 -17.85
C GLU A 374 -10.11 22.42 -19.16
N HIS A 375 -10.96 21.41 -19.08
CA HIS A 375 -11.76 20.96 -20.21
C HIS A 375 -12.76 22.07 -20.53
N HIS A 376 -12.26 23.08 -21.24
CA HIS A 376 -13.05 23.87 -22.15
C HIS A 376 -13.80 22.91 -23.08
N HIS A 377 -15.07 22.66 -22.75
CA HIS A 377 -16.06 22.30 -23.73
C HIS A 377 -16.29 23.52 -24.62
N ASP A 378 -15.68 23.51 -25.80
CA ASP A 378 -16.20 24.19 -26.99
C ASP A 378 -17.21 23.29 -27.72
#